data_AF-A0A166BZU5-F1
#
_entry.id   AF-A0A166BZU5-F1
#
_cell.length_a   1.000
_cell.length_b   1.000
_cell.length_c   1.000
_cell.angle_alpha   90.00
_cell.angle_beta   90.00
_cell.angle_gamma   90.00
#
_symmetry.space_group_name_H-M   'P 1'
#
loop_
_entity.id
_entity.type
_entity.pdbx_description
1 polymer ?
#
loop_
_entity_poly.entity_id
_entity_poly.type
_entity_poly.pdbx_seq_one_letter_code
_entity_poly.pdbx_strand_id
1 'polypeptide(L)' 'MENEAIIYTDEYVIYNNLINHEKVVNHHTVNHGGGEFARGEVHVNNNENRHSLLRRFLRIGS' A
#
# COMPACT_ATOMS: atom_id res chain seq x y z
N MET A 1 3.17 13.02 -23.56
CA MET A 1 2.36 12.01 -22.85
C MET A 1 2.42 12.39 -21.40
N GLU A 2 1.34 12.95 -20.87
CA GLU A 2 1.27 13.26 -19.43
C GLU A 2 1.26 11.93 -18.67
N ASN A 3 2.03 11.87 -17.58
CA ASN A 3 2.23 10.66 -16.79
C ASN A 3 0.99 10.35 -15.96
N GLU A 4 0.01 9.76 -16.62
CA GLU A 4 -1.16 9.13 -16.03
C GLU A 4 -0.70 8.02 -15.06
N ALA A 5 -1.09 8.13 -13.79
CA ALA A 5 -0.68 7.20 -12.75
C ALA A 5 -1.86 6.35 -12.26
N ILE A 6 -1.63 5.04 -12.18
CA ILE A 6 -2.47 4.12 -11.41
C ILE A 6 -1.89 4.06 -10.00
N ILE A 7 -2.68 4.42 -9.00
CA ILE A 7 -2.25 4.47 -7.60
C ILE A 7 -2.88 3.33 -6.81
N TYR A 8 -2.07 2.67 -6.00
CA TYR A 8 -2.50 1.70 -5.01
C TYR A 8 -2.13 2.24 -3.62
N THR A 9 -3.10 2.35 -2.72
CA THR A 9 -2.87 2.72 -1.32
C THR A 9 -3.51 1.69 -0.40
N ASP A 10 -3.20 1.75 0.89
CA ASP A 10 -3.98 1.08 1.91
C ASP A 10 -5.30 1.83 2.20
N GLU A 11 -6.11 1.25 3.10
CA GLU A 11 -7.41 1.76 3.55
C GLU A 11 -7.35 3.04 4.40
N TYR A 12 -6.20 3.69 4.50
CA TYR A 12 -6.08 4.90 5.29
C TYR A 12 -6.81 6.08 4.63
N VAL A 13 -7.81 6.62 5.34
CA VAL A 13 -8.76 7.65 4.88
C VAL A 13 -8.09 8.91 4.29
N ILE A 14 -6.84 9.21 4.65
CA ILE A 14 -6.09 10.34 4.09
C ILE A 14 -5.96 10.29 2.56
N TYR A 15 -6.01 9.09 1.98
CA TYR A 15 -5.87 8.85 0.55
C TYR A 15 -7.18 8.97 -0.24
N ASN A 16 -8.33 9.13 0.42
CA ASN A 16 -9.64 9.18 -0.25
C ASN A 16 -9.76 10.32 -1.26
N ASN A 17 -8.99 11.41 -1.09
CA ASN A 17 -9.01 12.54 -2.01
C ASN A 17 -8.11 12.35 -3.25
N LEU A 18 -7.32 11.28 -3.33
CA LEU A 18 -6.43 11.03 -4.47
C LEU A 18 -7.19 10.76 -5.76
N ILE A 19 -8.38 10.17 -5.69
CA ILE A 19 -9.24 9.96 -6.87
C ILE A 19 -9.63 11.28 -7.57
N ASN A 20 -9.58 12.40 -6.84
CA ASN A 20 -9.91 13.72 -7.39
C ASN A 20 -8.68 14.43 -7.99
N HIS A 21 -7.49 13.84 -7.91
CA HIS A 21 -6.27 14.45 -8.46
C HIS A 21 -6.19 14.22 -9.97
N GLU A 22 -5.97 15.30 -10.72
CA GLU A 22 -5.91 15.35 -12.20
C GLU A 22 -4.93 14.37 -12.89
N LYS A 23 -4.02 13.75 -12.14
CA LYS A 23 -2.99 12.82 -12.65
C LYS A 23 -3.29 11.36 -12.31
N VAL A 24 -4.34 11.13 -11.53
CA VAL A 24 -4.75 9.81 -11.06
C VAL A 24 -5.81 9.30 -11.99
N VAL A 25 -5.44 8.32 -12.80
CA VAL A 25 -6.37 7.67 -13.73
C VAL A 25 -7.21 6.63 -13.00
N ASN A 26 -6.61 5.96 -12.02
CA ASN A 26 -7.31 4.97 -11.23
C ASN A 26 -6.68 4.86 -9.84
N HIS A 27 -7.52 4.84 -8.81
CA HIS A 27 -7.10 4.68 -7.42
C HIS A 27 -7.69 3.38 -6.87
N HIS A 28 -6.80 2.49 -6.46
CA HIS A 28 -7.15 1.23 -5.82
C HIS A 28 -6.72 1.25 -4.36
N THR A 29 -7.50 0.54 -3.55
CA THR A 29 -7.27 0.41 -2.11
C THR A 29 -7.09 -1.07 -1.76
N VAL A 30 -6.03 -1.40 -1.03
CA VAL A 30 -5.84 -2.71 -0.41
C VAL A 30 -6.40 -2.70 1.01
N ASN A 31 -7.14 -3.75 1.36
CA ASN A 31 -7.77 -3.89 2.68
C ASN A 31 -6.85 -4.66 3.64
N HIS A 32 -5.95 -3.93 4.31
CA HIS A 32 -5.05 -4.52 5.29
C HIS A 32 -5.80 -5.13 6.49
N GLY A 33 -6.87 -4.50 6.96
CA GLY A 33 -7.71 -5.03 8.03
C GLY A 33 -8.38 -6.36 7.69
N GLY A 34 -8.61 -6.62 6.40
CA GLY A 34 -9.16 -7.86 5.84
C GLY A 34 -8.10 -8.89 5.42
N GLY A 35 -6.81 -8.60 5.65
CA GLY A 35 -5.70 -9.50 5.31
C GLY A 35 -5.22 -9.43 3.85
N GLU A 36 -5.61 -8.39 3.10
CA GLU A 36 -5.11 -8.13 1.75
C GLU A 36 -3.94 -7.16 1.80
N PHE A 37 -2.73 -7.66 1.52
CA PHE A 37 -1.48 -6.89 1.57
C PHE A 37 -0.92 -6.50 0.20
N ALA A 38 -1.49 -7.03 -0.88
CA ALA A 38 -1.12 -6.70 -2.26
C ALA A 38 -2.31 -6.97 -3.18
N ARG A 39 -2.46 -6.14 -4.22
CA ARG A 39 -3.49 -6.28 -5.27
C ARG A 39 -2.86 -6.05 -6.64
N GLY A 40 -3.05 -7.01 -7.55
CA GLY A 40 -2.47 -6.97 -8.91
C GLY A 40 -0.96 -7.30 -8.94
N GLU A 41 -0.24 -6.78 -9.93
CA GLU A 41 1.22 -6.93 -10.13
C GLU A 41 2.06 -6.00 -9.23
N VAL A 42 1.45 -5.43 -8.19
CA VAL A 42 2.14 -4.54 -7.26
C VAL A 42 3.04 -5.39 -6.37
N HIS A 43 4.32 -5.43 -6.73
CA HIS A 43 5.35 -6.12 -5.96
C HIS A 43 5.44 -5.48 -4.57
N VAL A 44 5.18 -6.27 -3.52
CA VAL A 44 5.50 -5.87 -2.14
C VAL A 44 7.00 -5.65 -2.11
N ASN A 45 7.42 -4.40 -2.02
CA ASN A 45 8.83 -4.07 -1.99
C ASN A 45 9.43 -4.75 -0.75
N ASN A 46 10.55 -5.46 -0.93
CA ASN A 46 11.24 -6.23 0.12
C ASN A 46 11.46 -5.48 1.44
N ASN A 47 11.44 -4.14 1.48
CA ASN A 47 11.55 -3.34 2.69
C ASN A 47 10.39 -3.59 3.67
N GLU A 48 9.15 -3.73 3.19
CA GLU A 48 7.98 -3.95 4.05
C GLU A 48 7.98 -5.35 4.66
N ASN A 49 8.47 -6.34 3.90
CA ASN A 49 8.74 -7.69 4.39
C ASN A 49 9.83 -7.67 5.48
N ARG A 50 10.95 -6.95 5.26
CA ARG A 50 12.02 -6.83 6.27
C ARG A 50 11.56 -6.14 7.54
N HIS A 51 10.73 -5.09 7.43
CA HIS A 51 10.16 -4.42 8.60
C HIS A 51 9.23 -5.34 9.40
N SER A 52 8.42 -6.15 8.70
CA SER A 52 7.54 -7.13 9.34
C SER A 52 8.31 -8.24 10.06
N LEU A 53 9.43 -8.71 9.48
CA LEU A 53 10.33 -9.66 10.12
C LEU A 53 11.03 -9.06 11.35
N LEU A 54 11.53 -7.81 11.24
CA LEU A 54 12.18 -7.11 12.35
C LEU A 54 11.23 -6.94 13.56
N ARG A 55 9.97 -6.57 13.31
CA ARG A 55 8.95 -6.47 14.38
C ARG A 55 8.71 -7.79 15.08
N ARG A 56 8.70 -8.91 14.36
CA ARG A 56 8.56 -10.25 14.97
C ARG A 56 9.77 -10.62 15.82
N PHE A 57 10.98 -10.29 15.39
CA PHE A 57 12.20 -10.50 16.17
C PHE A 57 12.21 -9.66 17.46
N LEU A 58 11.85 -8.39 17.39
CA LEU A 58 11.80 -7.49 18.56
C LEU A 58 10.73 -7.89 19.59
N ARG A 59 9.66 -8.58 19.17
CA ARG A 59 8.60 -9.06 20.07
C ARG A 59 8.97 -10.34 20.84
N ILE A 60 9.99 -11.07 20.43
CA ILE A 60 10.42 -12.32 21.09
C ILE A 60 11.42 -12.04 22.24
N GLY A 61 11.92 -10.79 22.36
CA GLY A 61 12.88 -10.39 23.39
C GLY A 61 12.31 -9.60 24.58
N SER A 62 10.99 -9.51 24.74
CA SER A 62 10.31 -8.84 25.87
C SER A 62 9.74 -9.83 26.87
#